data_AF-A0A1E7NFD0-F1
#
_entry.id   AF-A0A1E7NFD0-F1
#
_cell.length_a   1.000
_cell.length_b   1.000
_cell.length_c   1.000
_cell.angle_alpha   90.00
_cell.angle_beta   90.00
_cell.angle_gamma   90.00
#
_symmetry.space_group_name_H-M   'P 1'
#
loop_
_entity.id
_entity.type
_entity.pdbx_description
1 polymer ?
#
loop_
_entity_poly.entity_id
_entity_poly.type
_entity_poly.pdbx_seq_one_letter_code
_entity_poly.pdbx_strand_id
1 'polypeptide(L)'
;MTVMGVSKFERFFRAAAGLDVDKNELKRYGDFVDAKLYDLLVVGQASAKANGRDTVEPWDLPITKGLQESVHRFRRLDEEVELKPILEQLAVHPPLDRTPTQETEERYPEIIGGLSVALAETFKIMYPDIKNPQTSHWEGVTAVFDRLL
;
A
#
# COMPACT_ATOMS: atom_id res chain seq x y z
N MET A 1 14.69 1.50 -4.46
CA MET A 1 14.73 0.52 -3.36
C MET A 1 13.35 -0.10 -3.22
N THR A 2 13.22 -1.30 -2.63
CA THR A 2 11.96 -2.05 -2.57
C THR A 2 11.44 -2.06 -1.13
N VAL A 3 10.13 -1.86 -0.96
CA VAL A 3 9.44 -1.80 0.35
C VAL A 3 9.53 -3.12 1.13
N MET A 4 9.83 -4.20 0.42
CA MET A 4 10.01 -5.54 0.95
C MET A 4 11.13 -6.25 0.16
N GLY A 5 11.86 -7.15 0.82
CA GLY A 5 12.82 -8.03 0.13
C GLY A 5 12.10 -9.09 -0.73
N VAL A 6 12.74 -9.53 -1.83
CA VAL A 6 12.15 -10.46 -2.82
C VAL A 6 11.48 -11.68 -2.18
N SER A 7 12.20 -12.39 -1.30
CA SER A 7 11.67 -13.62 -0.67
C SER A 7 10.50 -13.36 0.28
N LYS A 8 10.49 -12.21 0.97
CA LYS A 8 9.35 -11.79 1.79
C LYS A 8 8.16 -11.45 0.90
N PHE A 9 8.38 -10.77 -0.23
CA PHE A 9 7.34 -10.41 -1.19
C PHE A 9 6.63 -11.65 -1.78
N GLU A 10 7.39 -12.63 -2.24
CA GLU A 10 6.82 -13.89 -2.76
C GLU A 10 6.03 -14.65 -1.68
N ARG A 11 6.60 -14.76 -0.47
CA ARG A 11 5.93 -15.43 0.66
C ARG A 11 4.64 -14.72 1.06
N PHE A 12 4.66 -13.39 1.09
CA PHE A 12 3.52 -12.56 1.42
C PHE A 12 2.35 -12.81 0.45
N PHE A 13 2.59 -12.71 -0.87
CA PHE A 13 1.53 -12.90 -1.87
C PHE A 13 0.98 -14.34 -1.88
N ARG A 14 1.83 -15.32 -1.57
CA ARG A 14 1.41 -16.70 -1.36
C ARG A 14 0.53 -16.85 -0.12
N ALA A 15 0.89 -16.22 0.99
CA ALA A 15 0.13 -16.27 2.24
C ALA A 15 -1.21 -15.53 2.15
N ALA A 16 -1.21 -14.35 1.51
CA ALA A 16 -2.39 -13.49 1.39
C ALA A 16 -3.44 -14.05 0.44
N ALA A 17 -3.03 -14.61 -0.70
CA ALA A 17 -3.97 -15.00 -1.76
C ALA A 17 -3.56 -16.23 -2.57
N GLY A 18 -2.51 -16.97 -2.18
CA GLY A 18 -2.03 -18.14 -2.93
C GLY A 18 -1.48 -17.78 -4.31
N LEU A 19 -0.86 -16.61 -4.44
CA LEU A 19 -0.25 -16.11 -5.67
C LEU A 19 1.25 -16.37 -5.67
N ASP A 20 1.76 -16.85 -6.80
CA ASP A 20 3.19 -17.01 -7.09
C ASP A 20 3.63 -15.85 -7.99
N VAL A 21 3.97 -14.73 -7.33
CA VAL A 21 4.52 -13.54 -7.96
C VAL A 21 6.01 -13.71 -8.25
N ASP A 22 6.49 -13.08 -9.33
CA ASP A 22 7.91 -13.12 -9.73
C ASP A 22 8.65 -11.87 -9.23
N LYS A 23 9.96 -11.99 -8.98
CA LYS A 23 10.84 -10.85 -8.62
C LYS A 23 10.74 -9.66 -9.59
N ASN A 24 10.43 -9.90 -10.86
CA ASN A 24 10.28 -8.86 -11.88
C ASN A 24 9.06 -7.97 -11.60
N GLU A 25 8.08 -8.47 -10.85
CA GLU A 25 6.90 -7.72 -10.41
C GLU A 25 7.16 -6.86 -9.17
N LEU A 26 8.27 -7.07 -8.47
CA LEU A 26 8.58 -6.35 -7.23
C LEU A 26 8.67 -4.84 -7.44
N LYS A 27 9.21 -4.40 -8.58
CA LYS A 27 9.24 -2.97 -8.92
C LYS A 27 7.83 -2.43 -9.10
N ARG A 28 6.99 -3.12 -9.88
CA ARG A 28 5.61 -2.71 -10.15
C ARG A 28 4.79 -2.65 -8.86
N TYR A 29 4.95 -3.63 -7.99
CA TYR A 29 4.35 -3.63 -6.66
C TYR A 29 4.83 -2.43 -5.82
N GLY A 30 6.14 -2.18 -5.80
CA GLY A 30 6.73 -1.05 -5.08
C GLY A 30 6.16 0.29 -5.56
N ASP A 31 6.16 0.51 -6.88
CA ASP A 31 5.60 1.71 -7.50
C ASP A 31 4.10 1.87 -7.17
N PHE A 32 3.35 0.76 -7.13
CA PHE A 32 1.93 0.77 -6.77
C PHE A 32 1.68 1.20 -5.32
N VAL A 33 2.34 0.56 -4.34
CA VAL A 33 2.09 0.88 -2.93
C VAL A 33 2.61 2.26 -2.55
N ASP A 34 3.71 2.69 -3.17
CA ASP A 34 4.28 4.03 -3.03
C ASP A 34 3.30 5.10 -3.53
N ALA A 35 2.81 4.96 -4.77
CA ALA A 35 1.82 5.88 -5.33
C ALA A 35 0.55 5.97 -4.47
N LYS A 36 0.01 4.82 -4.03
CA LYS A 36 -1.20 4.80 -3.19
C LYS A 36 -0.98 5.36 -1.80
N LEU A 37 0.17 5.13 -1.18
CA LEU A 37 0.47 5.79 0.10
C LEU A 37 0.58 7.31 -0.08
N TYR A 38 1.26 7.76 -1.14
CA TYR A 38 1.39 9.19 -1.42
C TYR A 38 0.02 9.85 -1.69
N ASP A 39 -0.86 9.23 -2.47
CA ASP A 39 -2.22 9.74 -2.71
C ASP A 39 -3.03 9.89 -1.41
N LEU A 40 -2.95 8.90 -0.50
CA LEU A 40 -3.57 8.97 0.83
C LEU A 40 -3.04 10.15 1.66
N LEU A 41 -1.73 10.43 1.56
CA LEU A 41 -1.09 11.57 2.25
C LEU A 41 -1.50 12.91 1.65
N VAL A 42 -1.63 12.99 0.32
CA VAL A 42 -2.11 14.20 -0.38
C VAL A 42 -3.52 14.56 0.07
N VAL A 43 -4.42 13.57 0.18
CA VAL A 43 -5.76 13.81 0.73
C VAL A 43 -5.70 14.14 2.22
N GLY A 44 -4.82 13.45 2.98
CA GLY A 44 -4.62 13.68 4.40
C GLY A 44 -4.22 15.13 4.73
N GLN A 45 -3.29 15.73 3.98
CA GLN A 45 -2.93 17.15 4.20
C GLN A 45 -4.08 18.11 3.88
N ALA A 46 -4.97 17.78 2.94
CA ALA A 46 -6.16 18.58 2.67
C ALA A 46 -7.15 18.51 3.86
N SER A 47 -7.35 17.32 4.43
CA SER A 47 -8.14 17.12 5.65
C SER A 47 -7.53 17.88 6.85
N ALA A 48 -6.22 17.78 7.05
CA ALA A 48 -5.52 18.50 8.11
C ALA A 48 -5.71 20.02 7.98
N LYS A 49 -5.52 20.55 6.77
CA LYS A 49 -5.74 21.97 6.44
C LYS A 49 -7.17 22.40 6.72
N ALA A 50 -8.16 21.62 6.29
CA ALA A 50 -9.58 21.93 6.52
C ALA A 50 -9.93 21.97 8.03
N ASN A 51 -9.21 21.20 8.84
CA ASN A 51 -9.34 21.18 10.30
C ASN A 51 -8.40 22.16 11.03
N GLY A 52 -7.73 23.07 10.29
CA GLY A 52 -6.85 24.09 10.88
C GLY A 52 -5.56 23.54 11.51
N ARG A 53 -5.11 22.36 11.09
CA ARG A 53 -3.87 21.73 11.56
C ARG A 53 -2.74 21.90 10.55
N ASP A 54 -1.52 21.99 11.08
CA ASP A 54 -0.29 22.13 10.30
C ASP A 54 0.45 20.80 10.09
N THR A 55 -0.01 19.74 10.74
CA THR A 55 0.49 18.38 10.62
C THR A 55 -0.61 17.42 10.18
N VAL A 56 -0.24 16.39 9.43
CA VAL A 56 -1.15 15.30 9.06
C VAL A 56 -1.16 14.28 10.18
N GLU A 57 -2.34 14.01 10.72
CA GLU A 57 -2.58 13.06 11.81
C GLU A 57 -3.15 11.74 11.27
N PRO A 58 -3.11 10.65 12.06
CA PRO A 58 -3.58 9.34 11.59
C PRO A 58 -5.03 9.31 11.08
N TRP A 59 -5.89 10.16 11.64
CA TRP A 59 -7.31 10.26 11.28
C TRP A 59 -7.61 11.20 10.10
N ASP A 60 -6.60 11.89 9.57
CA ASP A 60 -6.74 12.63 8.31
C ASP A 60 -6.72 11.74 7.09
N LEU A 61 -5.99 10.63 7.21
CA LEU A 61 -5.83 9.70 6.11
C LEU A 61 -7.20 9.11 5.76
N PRO A 62 -7.60 9.09 4.48
CA PRO A 62 -8.90 8.60 4.05
C PRO A 62 -8.94 7.06 4.02
N ILE A 63 -8.57 6.42 5.14
CA ILE A 63 -8.59 4.97 5.28
C ILE A 63 -10.04 4.52 5.45
N THR A 64 -10.62 4.02 4.36
CA THR A 64 -11.97 3.48 4.37
C THR A 64 -12.05 2.24 5.26
N LYS A 65 -13.27 1.89 5.69
CA LYS A 65 -13.52 0.64 6.45
C LYS A 65 -12.94 -0.58 5.72
N GLY A 66 -13.10 -0.66 4.40
CA GLY A 66 -12.57 -1.78 3.61
C GLY A 66 -11.05 -1.91 3.69
N LEU A 67 -10.33 -0.80 3.54
CA LEU A 67 -8.87 -0.79 3.67
C LEU A 67 -8.43 -1.08 5.11
N GLN A 68 -9.14 -0.57 6.11
CA GLN A 68 -8.87 -0.84 7.52
C GLN A 68 -8.98 -2.33 7.87
N GLU A 69 -9.96 -3.04 7.30
CA GLU A 69 -10.06 -4.50 7.45
C GLU A 69 -8.90 -5.25 6.76
N SER A 70 -8.40 -4.75 5.63
CA SER A 70 -7.19 -5.30 5.00
C SER A 70 -5.95 -5.08 5.86
N VAL A 71 -5.83 -3.93 6.53
CA VAL A 71 -4.77 -3.68 7.53
C VAL A 71 -4.88 -4.68 8.70
N HIS A 72 -6.09 -4.94 9.19
CA HIS A 72 -6.29 -5.94 10.25
C HIS A 72 -5.93 -7.36 9.80
N ARG A 73 -6.20 -7.72 8.54
CA ARG A 73 -5.78 -9.00 7.97
C ARG A 73 -4.27 -9.09 7.84
N PHE A 74 -3.62 -8.03 7.37
CA PHE A 74 -2.16 -7.95 7.29
C PHE A 74 -1.50 -8.25 8.63
N ARG A 75 -1.97 -7.64 9.72
CA ARG A 75 -1.44 -7.89 11.08
C ARG A 75 -1.52 -9.36 11.52
N ARG A 76 -2.38 -10.18 10.91
CA ARG A 76 -2.51 -11.62 11.23
C ARG A 76 -1.59 -12.51 10.40
N LEU A 77 -0.99 -11.99 9.33
CA LEU A 77 -0.09 -12.75 8.46
C LEU A 77 1.31 -12.92 9.07
N ASP A 78 1.62 -12.22 10.17
CA ASP A 78 2.94 -12.21 10.82
C ASP A 78 4.07 -11.86 9.84
N GLU A 79 3.78 -10.93 8.92
CA GLU A 79 4.71 -10.42 7.91
C GLU A 79 5.09 -8.97 8.24
N GLU A 80 6.34 -8.61 7.96
CA GLU A 80 6.87 -7.27 8.25
C GLU A 80 7.18 -6.50 6.96
N VAL A 81 6.78 -5.22 6.98
CA VAL A 81 7.13 -4.22 5.97
C VAL A 81 8.13 -3.24 6.57
N GLU A 82 9.21 -2.92 5.85
CA GLU A 82 10.30 -2.09 6.36
C GLU A 82 10.02 -0.61 6.11
N LEU A 83 10.03 0.22 7.17
CA LEU A 83 9.72 1.65 7.08
C LEU A 83 10.74 2.44 6.24
N LYS A 84 12.03 2.16 6.39
CA LYS A 84 13.09 2.96 5.76
C LYS A 84 12.95 3.02 4.22
N PRO A 85 12.80 1.89 3.50
CA PRO A 85 12.55 1.93 2.06
C PRO A 85 11.30 2.71 1.65
N ILE A 86 10.27 2.73 2.50
CA ILE A 86 9.04 3.50 2.25
C ILE A 86 9.36 5.00 2.26
N LEU A 87 10.03 5.47 3.31
CA LEU A 87 10.41 6.89 3.43
C LEU A 87 11.33 7.33 2.30
N GLU A 88 12.26 6.48 1.89
CA GLU A 88 13.17 6.75 0.76
C GLU A 88 12.44 6.83 -0.59
N GLN A 89 11.36 6.07 -0.80
CA GLN A 89 10.51 6.18 -1.99
C GLN A 89 9.64 7.43 -1.93
N LEU A 90 8.99 7.70 -0.79
CA LEU A 90 8.16 8.88 -0.60
C LEU A 90 8.93 10.19 -0.84
N ALA A 91 10.21 10.23 -0.49
CA ALA A 91 11.08 11.39 -0.71
C ALA A 91 11.30 11.76 -2.19
N VAL A 92 10.90 10.88 -3.14
CA VAL A 92 11.00 11.14 -4.59
C VAL A 92 9.77 11.92 -5.11
N HIS A 93 8.66 11.90 -4.38
CA HIS A 93 7.46 12.64 -4.74
C HIS A 93 7.60 14.15 -4.45
N PRO A 94 6.73 15.00 -5.02
CA PRO A 94 6.63 16.39 -4.59
C PRO A 94 6.43 16.47 -3.06
N PRO A 95 7.07 17.45 -2.39
CA PRO A 95 6.91 17.60 -0.96
C PRO A 95 5.46 17.95 -0.60
N LEU A 96 4.98 17.41 0.52
CA LEU A 96 3.68 17.76 1.08
C LEU A 96 3.76 19.16 1.72
N ASP A 97 2.67 19.93 1.64
CA ASP A 97 2.58 21.24 2.30
C ASP A 97 2.52 21.10 3.83
N ARG A 98 2.08 19.94 4.32
CA ARG A 98 1.98 19.59 5.74
C ARG A 98 2.66 18.26 5.98
N THR A 99 3.57 18.24 6.94
CA THR A 99 4.31 17.02 7.27
C THR A 99 3.44 16.08 8.10
N PRO A 100 3.45 14.77 7.82
CA PRO A 100 2.88 13.76 8.69
C PRO A 100 3.53 13.77 10.08
N THR A 101 2.72 13.55 11.12
CA THR A 101 3.25 13.33 12.47
C THR A 101 4.01 12.02 12.55
N GLN A 102 4.90 11.88 13.53
CA GLN A 102 5.58 10.61 13.78
C GLN A 102 4.57 9.46 13.96
N GLU A 103 3.47 9.69 14.69
CA GLU A 103 2.39 8.72 14.86
C GLU A 103 1.78 8.30 13.52
N THR A 104 1.68 9.22 12.55
CA THR A 104 1.19 8.93 11.20
C THR A 104 2.20 8.11 10.40
N GLU A 105 3.49 8.46 10.46
CA GLU A 105 4.57 7.72 9.77
C GLU A 105 4.72 6.29 10.30
N GLU A 106 4.57 6.10 11.61
CA GLU A 106 4.60 4.77 12.26
C GLU A 106 3.50 3.83 11.73
N ARG A 107 2.44 4.37 11.13
CA ARG A 107 1.37 3.58 10.50
C ARG A 107 1.65 3.17 9.05
N TYR A 108 2.66 3.74 8.38
CA TYR A 108 2.92 3.43 6.97
C TYR A 108 3.17 1.95 6.68
N PRO A 109 3.95 1.21 7.49
CA PRO A 109 4.16 -0.21 7.24
C PRO A 109 2.85 -1.00 7.25
N GLU A 110 1.95 -0.67 8.17
CA GLU A 110 0.64 -1.33 8.28
C GLU A 110 -0.31 -0.95 7.14
N ILE A 111 -0.34 0.32 6.75
CA ILE A 111 -1.15 0.79 5.62
C ILE A 111 -0.68 0.11 4.34
N ILE A 112 0.63 0.07 4.09
CA ILE A 112 1.19 -0.62 2.93
C ILE A 112 0.87 -2.11 2.99
N GLY A 113 1.09 -2.78 4.13
CA GLY A 113 0.71 -4.19 4.28
C GLY A 113 -0.78 -4.44 3.99
N GLY A 114 -1.66 -3.53 4.44
CA GLY A 114 -3.08 -3.57 4.13
C GLY A 114 -3.40 -3.37 2.64
N LEU A 115 -2.73 -2.42 1.97
CA LEU A 115 -2.82 -2.23 0.52
C LEU A 115 -2.38 -3.50 -0.21
N SER A 116 -1.31 -4.14 0.24
CA SER A 116 -0.77 -5.37 -0.35
C SER A 116 -1.72 -6.56 -0.18
N VAL A 117 -2.38 -6.70 0.97
CA VAL A 117 -3.43 -7.72 1.17
C VAL A 117 -4.60 -7.47 0.22
N ALA A 118 -5.09 -6.23 0.17
CA ALA A 118 -6.20 -5.87 -0.70
C ALA A 118 -5.86 -6.14 -2.18
N LEU A 119 -4.64 -5.80 -2.59
CA LEU A 119 -4.13 -6.04 -3.93
C LEU A 119 -4.12 -7.53 -4.27
N ALA A 120 -3.53 -8.36 -3.39
CA ALA A 120 -3.44 -9.80 -3.55
C ALA A 120 -4.84 -10.46 -3.65
N GLU A 121 -5.77 -10.06 -2.79
CA GLU A 121 -7.16 -10.56 -2.83
C GLU A 121 -7.90 -10.11 -4.10
N THR A 122 -7.65 -8.88 -4.58
CA THR A 122 -8.30 -8.36 -5.79
C THR A 122 -7.88 -9.15 -7.04
N PHE A 123 -6.63 -9.62 -7.13
CA PHE A 123 -6.23 -10.57 -8.17
C PHE A 123 -7.10 -11.82 -8.16
N LYS A 124 -7.37 -12.40 -6.98
CA LYS A 124 -8.22 -13.59 -6.85
C LYS A 124 -9.69 -13.31 -7.15
N ILE A 125 -10.18 -12.11 -6.84
CA ILE A 125 -11.56 -11.73 -7.16
C ILE A 125 -11.74 -11.56 -8.67
N MET A 126 -10.81 -10.87 -9.34
CA MET A 126 -10.89 -10.61 -10.78
C MET A 126 -10.51 -11.82 -11.63
N TYR A 127 -9.57 -12.65 -11.14
CA TYR A 127 -9.01 -13.79 -11.86
C TYR A 127 -8.93 -15.01 -10.93
N PRO A 128 -10.04 -15.71 -10.65
CA PRO A 128 -10.12 -16.74 -9.59
C PRO A 128 -9.06 -17.85 -9.68
N ASP A 129 -8.78 -18.34 -10.89
CA ASP A 129 -7.87 -19.45 -11.14
C ASP A 129 -6.40 -19.00 -11.28
N ILE A 130 -6.11 -17.71 -11.14
CA ILE A 130 -4.76 -17.19 -11.33
C ILE A 130 -3.83 -17.70 -10.22
N LYS A 131 -2.66 -18.17 -10.64
CA LYS A 131 -1.53 -18.45 -9.74
C LYS A 131 -0.39 -17.46 -9.99
N ASN A 132 -0.06 -17.19 -11.25
CA ASN A 132 1.06 -16.35 -11.66
C ASN A 132 0.55 -15.09 -12.38
N PRO A 133 0.35 -13.96 -11.67
CA PRO A 133 -0.10 -12.72 -12.28
C PRO A 133 0.85 -12.23 -13.39
N GLN A 134 0.28 -11.93 -14.55
CA GLN A 134 0.97 -11.32 -15.69
C GLN A 134 0.69 -9.83 -15.77
N THR A 135 1.44 -9.09 -16.58
CA THR A 135 1.28 -7.64 -16.77
C THR A 135 -0.17 -7.19 -16.97
N SER A 136 -0.95 -7.85 -17.82
CA SER A 136 -2.36 -7.48 -18.05
C SER A 136 -3.23 -7.60 -16.80
N HIS A 137 -2.93 -8.56 -15.92
CA HIS A 137 -3.66 -8.72 -14.65
C HIS A 137 -3.30 -7.61 -13.68
N TRP A 138 -2.02 -7.23 -13.61
CA TRP A 138 -1.57 -6.11 -12.80
C TRP A 138 -2.22 -4.81 -13.25
N GLU A 139 -2.23 -4.53 -14.55
CA GLU A 139 -2.90 -3.35 -15.12
C GLU A 139 -4.39 -3.32 -14.75
N GLY A 140 -5.08 -4.46 -14.89
CA GLY A 140 -6.50 -4.58 -14.55
C GLY A 140 -6.77 -4.34 -13.06
N VAL A 141 -5.99 -4.96 -12.17
CA VAL A 141 -6.16 -4.79 -10.72
C VAL A 141 -5.79 -3.37 -10.29
N THR A 142 -4.65 -2.83 -10.74
CA THR A 142 -4.26 -1.44 -10.43
C THR A 142 -5.32 -0.44 -10.88
N ALA A 143 -5.91 -0.64 -12.05
CA ALA A 143 -7.00 0.21 -12.54
C ALA A 143 -8.24 0.19 -11.62
N VAL A 144 -8.51 -0.89 -10.88
CA VAL A 144 -9.57 -0.91 -9.87
C VAL A 144 -9.21 -0.01 -8.69
N PHE A 145 -7.98 -0.11 -8.19
CA PHE A 145 -7.50 0.73 -7.10
C PHE A 145 -7.51 2.21 -7.47
N ASP A 146 -7.12 2.57 -8.70
CA ASP A 146 -7.16 3.95 -9.20
C ASP A 146 -8.56 4.58 -9.26
N ARG A 147 -9.62 3.77 -9.16
CA ARG A 147 -11.00 4.28 -9.08
C ARG A 147 -11.50 4.48 -7.66
N LEU A 148 -10.80 3.93 -6.67
CA LEU A 148 -11.27 3.87 -5.28
C LEU A 148 -10.32 4.57 -4.31
N LEU A 149 -9.02 4.63 -4.63
CA LEU A 149 -7.93 5.21 -3.85
C LEU A 149 -7.15 6.24 -4.68
#